data_AF-A0AAD5FDV7-F1
#
_entry.id   AF-A0AAD5FDV7-F1
#
_cell.length_a   1.000
_cell.length_b   1.000
_cell.length_c   1.000
_cell.angle_alpha   90.00
_cell.angle_beta   90.00
_cell.angle_gamma   90.00
#
_symmetry.space_group_name_H-M   'P 1'
#
loop_
_entity.id
_entity.type
_entity.pdbx_description
1 polymer ?
#
loop_
_entity_poly.entity_id
_entity_poly.type
_entity_poly.pdbx_seq_one_letter_code
_entity_poly.pdbx_strand_id
1 'polypeptide(L)' 'DHAGWTPLHEACNHGSGDCVRALLQHCPDLQLDSQVGGVSPLHDALHNQHTHIAKMLLRHAG' A
#
# COMPACT_ATOMS: atom_id res chain seq x y z
N ASP A 1 -8.18 -11.68 13.34
CA ASP A 1 -7.24 -12.70 12.84
C ASP A 1 -6.10 -12.00 12.13
N HIS A 2 -4.97 -11.87 12.83
CA HIS A 2 -3.87 -10.97 12.47
C HIS A 2 -2.98 -11.60 11.39
N ALA A 3 -3.40 -11.53 10.13
CA ALA A 3 -2.66 -12.05 8.99
C ALA A 3 -1.31 -11.32 8.71
N GLY A 4 -0.85 -10.41 9.57
CA GLY A 4 0.34 -9.59 9.32
C GLY A 4 0.10 -8.43 8.36
N TRP A 5 -1.17 -8.08 8.11
CA TRP A 5 -1.56 -6.93 7.29
C TRP A 5 -0.93 -5.64 7.81
N THR A 6 -0.27 -4.91 6.92
CA THR A 6 0.31 -3.60 7.23
C THR A 6 -0.74 -2.50 7.03
N PRO A 7 -0.60 -1.34 7.70
CA PRO A 7 -1.47 -0.18 7.44
C PRO A 7 -1.52 0.21 5.95
N LEU A 8 -0.45 -0.09 5.20
CA LEU A 8 -0.39 0.17 3.77
C LEU A 8 -1.25 -0.80 2.96
N HIS A 9 -1.32 -2.10 3.31
CA HIS A 9 -2.26 -3.04 2.69
C HIS A 9 -3.69 -2.55 2.87
N GLU A 10 -4.05 -2.18 4.09
CA GLU A 10 -5.40 -1.69 4.40
C GLU A 10 -5.75 -0.45 3.56
N ALA A 11 -4.85 0.53 3.49
CA ALA A 11 -5.07 1.76 2.72
C ALA A 11 -5.18 1.51 1.21
N CYS A 12 -4.39 0.57 0.68
CA CYS A 12 -4.42 0.19 -0.74
C CYS A 12 -5.67 -0.62 -1.10
N ASN A 13 -6.06 -1.54 -0.22
CA ASN A 13 -7.27 -2.35 -0.36
C ASN A 13 -8.54 -1.48 -0.34
N HIS A 14 -8.59 -0.47 0.54
CA HIS A 14 -9.75 0.42 0.69
C HIS A 14 -9.75 1.64 -0.25
N GLY A 15 -8.71 1.82 -1.06
CA GLY A 15 -8.66 2.98 -1.97
C GLY A 15 -8.42 4.31 -1.26
N SER A 16 -7.89 4.27 -0.04
CA SER A 16 -7.64 5.46 0.78
C SER A 16 -6.34 6.15 0.38
N GLY A 17 -6.38 6.91 -0.71
CA GLY A 17 -5.22 7.65 -1.23
C GLY A 17 -4.61 8.64 -0.23
N ASP A 18 -5.42 9.27 0.62
CA ASP A 18 -4.93 10.18 1.66
C ASP A 18 -4.15 9.43 2.74
N CYS A 19 -4.61 8.25 3.16
CA CYS A 19 -3.89 7.38 4.08
C CYS A 19 -2.57 6.90 3.47
N VAL A 20 -2.58 6.48 2.20
CA VAL A 20 -1.33 6.09 1.50
C VAL A 20 -0.36 7.26 1.47
N ARG A 21 -0.83 8.48 1.17
CA ARG A 21 0.02 9.67 1.15
C ARG A 21 0.62 9.97 2.52
N ALA A 22 -0.19 9.93 3.58
CA ALA A 22 0.27 10.17 4.94
C ALA A 22 1.30 9.13 5.37
N LEU A 23 1.06 7.85 5.05
CA LEU A 23 2.00 6.75 5.32
C LEU A 23 3.33 6.96 4.58
N LEU A 24 3.30 7.29 3.29
CA LEU A 24 4.51 7.58 2.51
C LEU A 24 5.29 8.79 3.02
N GLN A 25 4.61 9.81 3.54
CA GLN A 25 5.24 11.05 4.02
C GLN A 25 5.79 10.94 5.45
N HIS A 26 5.08 10.24 6.33
CA HIS A 26 5.39 10.20 7.77
C HIS A 26 6.05 8.91 8.22
N CYS A 27 6.12 7.89 7.35
CA CYS A 27 6.79 6.62 7.63
C CYS A 27 7.85 6.34 6.55
N PRO A 28 9.03 7.00 6.60
CA PRO A 28 10.09 6.79 5.62
C PRO A 28 10.64 5.35 5.63
N ASP A 29 10.56 4.66 6.77
CA ASP A 29 11.00 3.26 6.94
C ASP A 29 9.92 2.23 6.53
N LEU A 30 8.81 2.69 5.93
CA LEU A 30 7.71 1.83 5.53
C LEU A 30 8.13 0.90 4.39
N GLN A 31 7.96 -0.41 4.60
CA GLN A 31 8.20 -1.42 3.57
C GLN A 31 7.06 -1.43 2.55
N LEU A 32 7.27 -0.77 1.42
CA LEU A 32 6.28 -0.66 0.33
C LEU A 32 6.03 -2.00 -0.38
N ASP A 33 7.00 -2.90 -0.32
CA ASP A 33 7.00 -4.23 -0.90
C ASP A 33 6.69 -5.33 0.13
N SER A 34 6.28 -4.96 1.36
CA SER A 34 5.94 -5.95 2.40
C SER A 34 4.93 -6.94 1.85
N GLN A 35 5.23 -8.24 1.91
CA GLN A 35 4.34 -9.26 1.39
C GLN A 35 3.61 -9.99 2.52
N VAL A 36 2.29 -10.04 2.43
CA VAL A 36 1.42 -10.76 3.34
C VAL A 36 0.72 -11.88 2.57
N GLY A 37 1.08 -13.12 2.87
CA GLY A 37 0.58 -14.28 2.10
C GLY A 37 0.97 -14.23 0.62
N GLY A 38 2.05 -13.53 0.26
CA GLY A 38 2.49 -13.30 -1.13
C GLY A 38 1.85 -12.08 -1.81
N VAL A 39 0.86 -11.45 -1.19
CA VAL A 39 0.21 -10.21 -1.67
C VAL A 39 1.00 -9.02 -1.16
N SER A 40 1.15 -7.97 -1.98
CA SER A 40 1.80 -6.72 -1.57
C SER A 40 0.77 -5.58 -1.62
N PRO A 41 1.04 -4.42 -0.99
CA PRO A 41 0.13 -3.28 -1.06
C PRO A 41 -0.15 -2.82 -2.50
N LEU A 42 0.83 -2.96 -3.39
CA LEU A 42 0.65 -2.69 -4.82
C LEU A 42 -0.32 -3.69 -5.46
N HIS A 43 -0.24 -4.98 -5.11
CA HIS A 43 -1.20 -5.98 -5.58
C HIS A 43 -2.63 -5.64 -5.12
N ASP A 44 -2.82 -5.23 -3.85
CA ASP A 44 -4.14 -4.82 -3.36
C ASP A 44 -4.71 -3.62 -4.12
N ALA A 45 -3.88 -2.61 -4.37
CA ALA A 45 -4.28 -1.43 -5.13
C ALA A 45 -4.66 -1.80 -6.58
N LEU A 46 -3.92 -2.71 -7.22
CA LEU A 46 -4.20 -3.15 -8.59
C LEU A 46 -5.44 -4.06 -8.66
N HIS A 47 -5.58 -4.99 -7.71
CA HIS A 47 -6.72 -5.91 -7.63
C HIS A 47 -8.05 -5.15 -7.45
N ASN A 48 -8.04 -4.11 -6.62
CA ASN A 48 -9.20 -3.23 -6.39
C ASN A 48 -9.30 -2.08 -7.41
N GLN A 49 -8.48 -2.06 -8.47
CA GLN A 49 -8.49 -1.04 -9.53
C GLN A 49 -8.20 0.40 -9.05
N HIS A 50 -7.55 0.55 -7.89
CA HIS A 50 -7.07 1.81 -7.34
C HIS A 50 -5.77 2.27 -8.02
N THR A 51 -5.84 2.46 -9.34
CA THR A 51 -4.69 2.82 -10.19
C THR A 51 -3.99 4.11 -9.79
N HIS A 52 -4.69 5.08 -9.19
CA HIS A 52 -4.06 6.28 -8.63
C HIS A 52 -3.10 5.94 -7.48
N ILE A 53 -3.50 5.05 -6.58
CA ILE A 53 -2.67 4.57 -5.47
C ILE A 53 -1.50 3.75 -5.99
N ALA A 54 -1.74 2.85 -6.94
CA ALA A 54 -0.67 2.06 -7.56
C ALA A 54 0.41 2.98 -8.16
N LYS A 55 0.00 4.07 -8.85
CA LYS A 55 0.94 5.09 -9.36
C LYS A 55 1.69 5.81 -8.23
N MET A 56 1.04 6.13 -7.11
CA MET A 56 1.71 6.76 -5.96
C MET A 56 2.80 5.86 -5.37
N LEU A 57 2.49 4.58 -5.17
CA LEU A 57 3.44 3.58 -4.67
C LEU A 57 4.63 3.40 -5.62
N LEU A 58 4.36 3.23 -6.93
CA LEU A 58 5.40 3.08 -7.95
C LEU A 58 6.34 4.30 -8.03
N ARG A 59 5.85 5.50 -7.70
CA ARG A 59 6.70 6.71 -7.65
C ARG A 59 7.57 6.81 -6.40
N HIS A 60 7.26 6.10 -5.33
CA HIS A 60 8.04 6.09 -4.09
C HIS A 60 8.94 4.85 -3.95
N ALA A 61 8.65 3.78 -4.69
CA ALA A 61 9.44 2.54 -4.68
C ALA A 61 10.66 2.56 -5.61
N GLY A 62 10.86 3.63 -6.40
CA GLY A 62 12.04 3.87 -7.23
C GLY A 62 12.90 4.99 -6.66
#